data_AF-K2ATM3-F1
#
_entry.id   AF-K2ATM3-F1
#
_cell.length_a   1.000
_cell.length_b   1.000
_cell.length_c   1.000
_cell.angle_alpha   90.00
_cell.angle_beta   90.00
_cell.angle_gamma   90.00
#
_symmetry.space_group_name_H-M   'P 1'
#
loop_
_entity.id
_entity.type
_entity.pdbx_description
1 polymer ?
#
loop_
_entity_poly.entity_id
_entity_poly.type
_entity_poly.pdbx_seq_one_letter_code
_entity_poly.pdbx_strand_id
1 'polypeptide(L)'
;MLDYAERLLGHFPPELSHVMFTCTGSEANDLAFRIARAHTGGTGFIVTENAYHGVTYAIAGMSPSLGEGVPLGEHVRTVPAPDPLRMTGDLGAAFAAEVQAAIDDMLRHGIKPAGLIVDTIFSSDGVYEGPKGFLAPAVAAIRAAGGVF
;
A
#
# COMPACT_ATOMS: atom_id res chain seq x y z
N MET A 1 -27.19 -9.98 -3.90
CA MET A 1 -25.96 -9.52 -3.23
C MET A 1 -25.14 -10.69 -2.73
N LEU A 2 -25.75 -11.65 -2.02
CA LEU A 2 -25.09 -12.90 -1.59
C LEU A 2 -24.54 -13.71 -2.77
N ASP A 3 -25.34 -13.97 -3.80
CA ASP A 3 -24.88 -14.70 -5.00
C ASP A 3 -23.68 -14.02 -5.69
N TYR A 4 -23.63 -12.68 -5.67
CA TYR A 4 -22.51 -11.95 -6.25
C TYR A 4 -21.27 -12.06 -5.36
N ALA A 5 -21.43 -11.99 -4.04
CA ALA A 5 -20.33 -12.17 -3.08
C ALA A 5 -19.69 -13.55 -3.21
N GLU A 6 -20.49 -14.62 -3.26
CA GLU A 6 -20.01 -16.00 -3.42
C GLU A 6 -19.27 -16.18 -4.75
N ARG A 7 -19.83 -15.67 -5.85
CA ARG A 7 -19.18 -15.72 -7.16
C ARG A 7 -17.87 -14.95 -7.18
N LEU A 8 -17.83 -13.76 -6.59
CA LEU A 8 -16.63 -12.93 -6.52
C LEU A 8 -15.54 -13.64 -5.72
N LEU A 9 -15.85 -14.12 -4.53
CA LEU A 9 -14.92 -14.85 -3.66
C LEU A 9 -14.38 -16.12 -4.33
N GLY A 10 -15.17 -16.77 -5.19
CA GLY A 10 -14.71 -17.91 -5.99
C GLY A 10 -13.55 -17.64 -6.95
N HIS A 11 -13.22 -16.36 -7.23
CA HIS A 11 -12.04 -15.98 -8.02
C HIS A 11 -10.77 -15.78 -7.19
N PHE A 12 -10.87 -15.78 -5.87
CA PHE A 12 -9.76 -15.53 -4.96
C PHE A 12 -9.29 -16.83 -4.29
N PRO A 13 -8.04 -16.88 -3.78
CA PRO A 13 -7.58 -18.02 -3.02
C PRO A 13 -8.37 -18.18 -1.70
N PRO A 14 -8.43 -19.39 -1.10
CA PRO A 14 -9.30 -19.69 0.05
C PRO A 14 -9.10 -18.79 1.27
N GLU A 15 -7.91 -18.22 1.43
CA GLU A 15 -7.56 -17.29 2.50
C GLU A 15 -8.33 -15.95 2.39
N LEU A 16 -8.77 -15.58 1.18
CA LEU A 16 -9.60 -14.41 0.90
C LEU A 16 -11.07 -14.82 0.74
N SER A 17 -11.71 -15.14 1.87
CA SER A 17 -13.05 -15.75 1.94
C SER A 17 -14.16 -14.81 2.42
N HIS A 18 -13.84 -13.55 2.69
CA HIS A 18 -14.80 -12.55 3.17
C HIS A 18 -14.74 -11.29 2.31
N VAL A 19 -15.88 -10.68 2.04
CA VAL A 19 -16.00 -9.43 1.28
C VAL A 19 -16.92 -8.45 1.99
N MET A 20 -16.51 -7.18 2.02
CA MET A 20 -17.36 -6.06 2.43
C MET A 20 -17.46 -5.11 1.23
N PHE A 21 -18.69 -4.77 0.84
CA PHE A 21 -18.94 -3.87 -0.29
C PHE A 21 -19.00 -2.41 0.16
N THR A 22 -18.44 -1.54 -0.68
CA THR A 22 -18.51 -0.09 -0.55
C THR A 22 -19.02 0.51 -1.87
N CYS A 23 -19.38 1.79 -1.87
CA CYS A 23 -19.83 2.52 -3.06
C CYS A 23 -18.67 3.06 -3.89
N THR A 24 -17.50 3.28 -3.27
CA THR A 24 -16.31 3.83 -3.94
C THR A 24 -15.02 3.13 -3.53
N GLY A 25 -13.97 3.31 -4.32
CA GLY A 25 -12.61 2.89 -3.97
C GLY A 25 -12.06 3.61 -2.74
N SER A 26 -12.41 4.90 -2.53
CA SER A 26 -11.98 5.62 -1.32
C SER A 26 -12.56 5.02 -0.05
N GLU A 27 -13.84 4.62 -0.07
CA GLU A 27 -14.47 3.92 1.06
C GLU A 27 -13.86 2.53 1.29
N ALA A 28 -13.52 1.81 0.21
CA ALA A 28 -12.84 0.52 0.31
C ALA A 28 -11.46 0.67 0.99
N ASN A 29 -10.70 1.69 0.58
CA ASN A 29 -9.40 1.99 1.17
C ASN A 29 -9.51 2.49 2.61
N ASP A 30 -10.54 3.27 2.97
CA ASP A 30 -10.84 3.64 4.36
C ASP A 30 -11.07 2.39 5.24
N LEU A 31 -11.82 1.42 4.73
CA LEU A 31 -12.04 0.18 5.44
C LEU A 31 -10.75 -0.64 5.58
N ALA A 32 -9.96 -0.76 4.51
CA ALA A 32 -8.67 -1.44 4.53
C ALA A 32 -7.70 -0.80 5.53
N PHE A 33 -7.61 0.54 5.54
CA PHE A 33 -6.86 1.32 6.51
C PHE A 33 -7.27 1.00 7.95
N ARG A 34 -8.58 0.97 8.22
CA ARG A 34 -9.12 0.64 9.56
C ARG A 34 -8.78 -0.79 9.98
N ILE A 35 -8.92 -1.76 9.06
CA ILE A 35 -8.60 -3.17 9.31
C ILE A 35 -7.11 -3.33 9.61
N ALA A 36 -6.24 -2.75 8.78
CA ALA A 36 -4.79 -2.82 8.95
C ALA A 36 -4.36 -2.28 10.32
N ARG A 37 -4.87 -1.12 10.73
CA ARG A 37 -4.58 -0.54 12.06
C ARG A 37 -5.11 -1.40 13.19
N ALA A 38 -6.34 -1.90 13.09
CA ALA A 38 -6.93 -2.76 14.12
C ALA A 38 -6.18 -4.08 14.27
N HIS A 39 -5.73 -4.68 13.16
CA HIS A 39 -5.00 -5.95 13.14
C HIS A 39 -3.57 -5.81 13.69
N THR A 40 -2.84 -4.78 13.24
CA THR A 40 -1.42 -4.61 13.55
C THR A 40 -1.19 -3.83 14.85
N GLY A 41 -2.15 -3.00 15.26
CA GLY A 41 -1.96 -1.97 16.28
C GLY A 41 -1.03 -0.83 15.84
N GLY A 42 -0.64 -0.79 14.56
CA GLY A 42 0.19 0.25 13.97
C GLY A 42 -0.62 1.45 13.47
N THR A 43 0.10 2.51 13.12
CA THR A 43 -0.46 3.69 12.44
C THR A 43 0.28 4.05 11.16
N GLY A 44 1.49 3.53 10.94
CA GLY A 44 2.36 3.91 9.84
C GLY A 44 1.98 3.29 8.50
N PHE A 45 1.90 4.10 7.45
CA PHE A 45 1.63 3.60 6.08
C PHE A 45 2.70 4.05 5.08
N ILE A 46 3.12 3.13 4.22
CA ILE A 46 4.06 3.40 3.14
C ILE A 46 3.30 3.38 1.82
N VAL A 47 3.50 4.41 0.99
CA VAL A 47 2.88 4.56 -0.34
C VAL A 47 3.92 5.01 -1.36
N THR A 48 3.63 4.93 -2.66
CA THR A 48 4.51 5.52 -3.68
C THR A 48 4.30 7.01 -3.87
N GLU A 49 5.35 7.70 -4.34
CA GLU A 49 5.38 9.16 -4.52
C GLU A 49 4.31 9.73 -5.45
N ASN A 50 3.74 8.94 -6.38
CA ASN A 50 2.65 9.40 -7.26
C ASN A 50 1.35 8.61 -7.05
N ALA A 51 1.20 7.92 -5.92
CA ALA A 51 0.02 7.11 -5.65
C ALA A 51 -1.27 7.94 -5.61
N TYR A 52 -2.37 7.33 -6.08
CA TYR A 52 -3.73 7.76 -5.83
C TYR A 52 -4.49 6.64 -5.13
N HIS A 53 -4.96 6.89 -3.91
CA HIS A 53 -5.75 5.92 -3.15
C HIS A 53 -7.18 6.40 -2.88
N GLY A 54 -7.46 7.70 -3.06
CA GLY A 54 -8.79 8.25 -2.88
C GLY A 54 -8.79 9.65 -2.28
N VAL A 55 -9.99 10.16 -2.01
CA VAL A 55 -10.23 11.55 -1.61
C VAL A 55 -10.93 11.71 -0.27
N THR A 56 -11.20 10.61 0.45
CA THR A 56 -11.67 10.70 1.84
C THR A 56 -10.53 11.19 2.73
N TYR A 57 -10.84 11.85 3.85
CA TYR A 57 -9.84 12.56 4.66
C TYR A 57 -8.59 11.72 5.01
N ALA A 58 -8.78 10.49 5.49
CA ALA A 58 -7.65 9.63 5.86
C ALA A 58 -6.86 9.15 4.63
N ILE A 59 -7.55 8.79 3.54
CA ILE A 59 -6.94 8.25 2.33
C ILE A 59 -6.29 9.33 1.46
N ALA A 60 -6.83 10.55 1.48
CA ALA A 60 -6.24 11.71 0.83
C ALA A 60 -4.85 12.02 1.40
N GLY A 61 -4.66 11.84 2.71
CA GLY A 61 -3.34 11.93 3.36
C GLY A 61 -2.36 10.82 2.95
N MET A 62 -2.81 9.82 2.20
CA MET A 62 -2.02 8.75 1.59
C MET A 62 -2.08 8.79 0.06
N SER A 63 -2.55 9.90 -0.54
CA SER A 63 -2.68 10.05 -2.00
C SER A 63 -1.84 11.24 -2.51
N PRO A 64 -0.51 11.10 -2.61
CA PRO A 64 0.39 12.18 -3.04
C PRO A 64 0.02 12.85 -4.36
N SER A 65 -0.60 12.12 -5.30
CA SER A 65 -1.03 12.66 -6.60
C SER A 65 -2.10 13.76 -6.52
N LEU A 66 -2.73 13.96 -5.35
CA LEU A 66 -3.63 15.10 -5.11
C LEU A 66 -2.89 16.45 -5.03
N GLY A 67 -1.56 16.42 -4.96
CA GLY A 67 -0.70 17.60 -5.00
C GLY A 67 -0.52 18.30 -3.64
N GLU A 68 0.31 19.33 -3.62
CA GLU A 68 0.77 20.01 -2.40
C GLU A 68 -0.35 20.66 -1.56
N GLY A 69 -1.52 20.89 -2.16
CA GLY A 69 -2.70 21.41 -1.45
C GLY A 69 -3.34 20.40 -0.49
N VAL A 70 -2.95 19.13 -0.57
CA VAL A 70 -3.41 18.05 0.31
C VAL A 70 -2.19 17.48 1.04
N PRO A 71 -1.91 17.90 2.28
CA PRO A 71 -0.74 17.42 3.00
C PRO A 71 -0.86 15.92 3.30
N LEU A 72 0.27 15.21 3.22
CA LEU A 72 0.34 13.82 3.64
C LEU A 72 0.14 13.69 5.15
N GLY A 73 -0.38 12.54 5.58
CA GLY A 73 -0.51 12.23 6.99
C GLY A 73 0.86 12.13 7.67
N GLU A 74 0.97 12.60 8.92
CA GLU A 74 2.24 12.55 9.68
C GLU A 74 2.80 11.12 9.86
N HIS A 75 1.91 10.13 9.81
CA HIS A 75 2.20 8.69 9.90
C HIS A 75 2.49 8.05 8.54
N VAL A 76 2.57 8.82 7.46
CA VAL A 76 2.77 8.31 6.10
C VAL A 76 4.24 8.52 5.69
N ARG A 77 4.79 7.57 4.94
CA ARG A 77 6.06 7.73 4.22
C ARG A 77 5.84 7.41 2.75
N THR A 78 6.49 8.19 1.90
CA THR A 78 6.53 7.93 0.46
C THR A 78 7.82 7.24 0.10
N VAL A 79 7.76 6.36 -0.88
CA VAL A 79 8.92 5.76 -1.54
C VAL A 79 8.84 5.97 -3.05
N PRO A 80 9.97 6.06 -3.76
CA PRO A 80 9.95 6.05 -5.22
C PRO A 80 9.26 4.78 -5.74
N ALA A 81 8.46 4.92 -6.78
CA ALA A 81 7.94 3.76 -7.47
C ALA A 81 9.09 2.95 -8.12
N PRO A 82 8.91 1.64 -8.31
CA PRO A 82 9.86 0.81 -9.04
C PRO A 82 10.03 1.32 -10.48
N ASP A 83 11.19 1.92 -10.77
CA ASP A 83 11.52 2.48 -12.09
C ASP A 83 12.84 1.90 -12.62
N PRO A 84 12.81 1.07 -13.68
CA PRO A 84 14.02 0.51 -14.30
C PRO A 84 15.00 1.55 -14.86
N LEU A 85 14.55 2.78 -15.13
CA LEU A 85 15.40 3.86 -15.62
C LEU A 85 16.16 4.58 -14.50
N ARG A 86 15.65 4.50 -13.27
CA ARG A 86 16.22 5.18 -12.09
C ARG A 86 16.89 4.22 -11.11
N MET A 87 16.43 2.98 -11.05
CA MET A 87 16.94 1.94 -10.17
C MET A 87 17.89 1.01 -10.93
N THR A 88 18.99 0.62 -10.29
CA THR A 88 20.00 -0.29 -10.86
C THR A 88 19.96 -1.64 -10.15
N GLY A 89 20.30 -2.70 -10.87
CA GLY A 89 20.30 -4.06 -10.33
C GLY A 89 18.91 -4.70 -10.31
N ASP A 90 18.66 -5.55 -9.31
CA ASP A 90 17.35 -6.20 -9.15
C ASP A 90 16.31 -5.20 -8.65
N LEU A 91 15.32 -4.92 -9.48
CA LEU A 91 14.33 -3.88 -9.21
C LEU A 91 13.48 -4.17 -7.97
N GLY A 92 13.15 -5.45 -7.74
CA GLY A 92 12.37 -5.86 -6.57
C GLY A 92 13.15 -5.63 -5.27
N ALA A 93 14.44 -5.97 -5.26
CA ALA A 93 15.34 -5.71 -4.15
C ALA A 93 15.58 -4.21 -3.94
N ALA A 94 15.74 -3.43 -5.02
CA ALA A 94 15.89 -1.98 -4.94
C ALA A 94 14.65 -1.32 -4.33
N PHE A 95 13.46 -1.68 -4.79
CA PHE A 95 12.21 -1.17 -4.22
C PHE A 95 12.03 -1.60 -2.75
N ALA A 96 12.36 -2.84 -2.42
CA ALA A 96 12.30 -3.32 -1.04
C ALA A 96 13.29 -2.58 -0.11
N ALA A 97 14.44 -2.14 -0.62
CA ALA A 97 15.37 -1.32 0.15
C ALA A 97 14.78 0.06 0.47
N GLU A 98 14.06 0.69 -0.47
CA GLU A 98 13.34 1.95 -0.22
C GLU A 98 12.22 1.74 0.83
N VAL A 99 11.46 0.65 0.72
CA VAL A 99 10.44 0.27 1.72
C VAL A 99 11.08 0.05 3.09
N GLN A 100 12.23 -0.63 3.16
CA GLN A 100 12.95 -0.84 4.41
C GLN A 100 13.44 0.47 5.02
N ALA A 101 13.97 1.40 4.21
CA ALA A 101 14.40 2.71 4.68
C ALA A 101 13.22 3.52 5.27
N ALA A 102 12.05 3.44 4.63
CA ALA A 102 10.83 4.07 5.14
C ALA A 102 10.35 3.42 6.46
N ILE A 103 10.45 2.09 6.60
CA ILE A 103 10.17 1.38 7.87
C ILE A 103 11.13 1.87 8.97
N ASP A 104 12.43 1.92 8.69
CA ASP A 104 13.44 2.35 9.65
C ASP A 104 13.22 3.81 10.10
N ASP A 105 12.79 4.68 9.18
CA ASP A 105 12.41 6.05 9.52
C ASP A 105 11.16 6.12 10.40
N MET A 106 10.12 5.34 10.11
CA MET A 106 8.93 5.27 10.96
C MET A 106 9.29 4.83 12.38
N LEU A 107 10.06 3.76 12.51
CA LEU A 107 10.47 3.22 13.80
C LEU A 107 11.31 4.22 14.60
N ARG A 108 12.23 4.93 13.94
CA ARG A 108 13.00 6.04 14.53
C ARG A 108 12.13 7.15 15.10
N HIS A 109 10.97 7.41 14.49
CA HIS A 109 10.01 8.42 14.95
C HIS A 109 8.91 7.86 15.87
N GLY A 110 9.03 6.60 16.32
CA GLY A 110 8.03 5.97 17.18
C GLY A 110 6.71 5.64 16.46
N ILE A 111 6.69 5.64 15.13
CA ILE A 111 5.55 5.25 14.32
C ILE A 111 5.64 3.74 14.07
N LYS A 112 4.67 2.99 14.58
CA LYS A 112 4.59 1.54 14.33
C LYS A 112 3.99 1.28 12.94
N PRO A 113 4.66 0.54 12.04
CA PRO A 113 4.11 0.19 10.73
C PRO A 113 2.76 -0.54 10.83
N ALA A 114 1.83 -0.18 9.95
CA ALA A 114 0.52 -0.79 9.77
C ALA A 114 0.37 -1.43 8.39
N GLY A 115 0.88 -0.80 7.33
CA GLY A 115 0.85 -1.44 6.01
C GLY A 115 1.59 -0.71 4.89
N LEU A 116 1.75 -1.43 3.79
CA LEU A 116 2.24 -0.95 2.50
C LEU A 116 1.05 -0.93 1.53
N ILE A 117 0.76 0.23 0.94
CA ILE A 117 -0.33 0.38 -0.03
C ILE A 117 0.30 0.83 -1.35
N VAL A 118 0.21 -0.01 -2.37
CA VAL A 118 0.71 0.28 -3.72
C VAL A 118 -0.21 -0.34 -4.76
N ASP A 119 -0.22 0.23 -5.96
CA ASP A 119 -0.82 -0.43 -7.10
C ASP A 119 0.06 -1.61 -7.54
N THR A 120 -0.53 -2.79 -7.80
CA THR A 120 0.25 -3.95 -8.29
C THR A 120 0.63 -3.86 -9.76
N ILE A 121 -0.03 -2.94 -10.49
CA ILE A 121 0.43 -2.37 -11.76
C ILE A 121 0.53 -0.89 -11.43
N PHE A 122 1.75 -0.34 -11.33
CA PHE A 122 2.07 1.01 -10.85
C PHE A 122 1.47 2.09 -11.76
N SER A 123 0.15 2.22 -11.72
CA SER A 123 -0.67 2.85 -12.76
C SER A 123 -0.58 4.36 -12.70
N SER A 124 -0.60 4.89 -11.47
CA SER A 124 -0.43 6.33 -11.20
C SER A 124 1.04 6.77 -11.33
N ASP A 125 1.97 5.81 -11.26
CA ASP A 125 3.42 6.05 -11.31
C ASP A 125 4.02 5.80 -12.71
N GLY A 126 3.19 5.77 -13.77
CA GLY A 126 3.67 5.67 -15.15
C GLY A 126 3.46 4.31 -15.83
N VAL A 127 2.62 3.44 -15.26
CA VAL A 127 2.21 2.13 -15.79
C VAL A 127 3.37 1.16 -15.95
N TYR A 128 3.77 0.56 -14.83
CA TYR A 128 4.78 -0.49 -14.79
C TYR A 128 4.26 -1.73 -14.02
N GLU A 129 4.37 -2.91 -14.63
CA GLU A 129 3.86 -4.17 -14.03
C GLU A 129 4.95 -5.08 -13.46
N GLY A 130 6.23 -4.81 -13.77
CA GLY A 130 7.38 -5.60 -13.34
C GLY A 130 7.33 -7.08 -13.74
N PRO A 131 8.42 -7.83 -13.54
CA PRO A 131 8.37 -9.28 -13.66
C PRO A 131 7.54 -9.87 -12.52
N LYS A 132 6.87 -11.00 -12.77
CA LYS A 132 6.08 -11.70 -11.76
C LYS A 132 6.89 -11.91 -10.48
N GLY A 133 6.36 -11.44 -9.34
CA GLY A 133 6.95 -11.64 -8.02
C GLY A 133 7.93 -10.56 -7.56
N PHE A 134 8.18 -9.52 -8.36
CA PHE A 134 9.13 -8.47 -7.99
C PHE A 134 8.76 -7.69 -6.71
N LEU A 135 7.48 -7.64 -6.34
CA LEU A 135 7.03 -7.03 -5.08
C LEU A 135 7.28 -7.92 -3.86
N ALA A 136 7.57 -9.21 -4.03
CA ALA A 136 7.68 -10.16 -2.92
C ALA A 136 8.70 -9.72 -1.85
N PRO A 137 9.87 -9.15 -2.18
CA PRO A 137 10.81 -8.65 -1.17
C PRO A 137 10.25 -7.47 -0.36
N ALA A 138 9.53 -6.53 -0.99
CA ALA A 138 8.89 -5.42 -0.29
C ALA A 138 7.74 -5.89 0.63
N VAL A 139 6.95 -6.86 0.14
CA VAL A 139 5.90 -7.52 0.94
C VAL A 139 6.50 -8.26 2.14
N ALA A 140 7.64 -8.92 1.97
CA ALA A 140 8.34 -9.58 3.06
C ALA A 140 8.86 -8.56 4.10
N ALA A 141 9.41 -7.43 3.65
CA ALA A 141 9.91 -6.37 4.53
C ALA A 141 8.80 -5.78 5.42
N ILE A 142 7.66 -5.38 4.84
CA ILE A 142 6.56 -4.80 5.62
C ILE A 142 5.95 -5.82 6.60
N ARG A 143 5.83 -7.08 6.20
CA ARG A 143 5.34 -8.17 7.07
C ARG A 143 6.30 -8.44 8.23
N ALA A 144 7.61 -8.41 7.97
CA ALA A 144 8.62 -8.57 9.02
C ALA A 144 8.57 -7.42 10.05
N ALA A 145 8.18 -6.21 9.63
CA ALA A 145 7.98 -5.06 10.51
C ALA A 145 6.61 -5.07 11.24
N GLY A 146 5.77 -6.10 11.03
CA GLY A 146 4.46 -6.24 11.64
C GLY A 146 3.32 -5.50 10.93
N GLY A 147 3.57 -4.98 9.72
CA GLY A 147 2.55 -4.40 8.85
C GLY A 147 1.91 -5.44 7.91
N VAL A 148 0.89 -5.01 7.18
CA VAL A 148 0.22 -5.83 6.15
C VAL A 148 0.46 -5.29 4.72
N PHE A 149 0.22 -6.15 3.74
CA PHE A 149 0.16 -5.83 2.32
C PHE A 149 -1.07 -6.53 1.75
#